data_AF-A0A1H7FDV1-F1
#
_entry.id   AF-A0A1H7FDV1-F1
#
_cell.length_a   1.000
_cell.length_b   1.000
_cell.length_c   1.000
_cell.angle_alpha   90.00
_cell.angle_beta   90.00
_cell.angle_gamma   90.00
#
_symmetry.space_group_name_H-M   'P 1'
#
loop_
_entity.id
_entity.type
_entity.pdbx_description
1 polymer ?
#
loop_
_entity_poly.entity_id
_entity_poly.type
_entity_poly.pdbx_seq_one_letter_code
_entity_poly.pdbx_strand_id
1 'polypeptide(L)'
;MNILKSLIVALIIAIIAPTQAQTADEIIDTYLENTGGKENWKKLTGTKMVAQVNQGGMVIPVTIYSGNKGEQAVVIELQGKTMTQFAFDGETMWSTNFMTMKAEKSDKETTDNMKLSSNDFPNPFIDYKEKGYTVEYLGKETKEGAETFKVQLTMEPVSVNGVESPSISYYYFETENYVPILIETTQGDNKTSITMSDYQEVDGLYFPFSMSQGPQPIEIKEIVLNPEIEAGLFAFPAEK
;
A
#
# COMPACT_ATOMS: atom_id res chain seq x y z
N MET A 1 59.03 58.20 6.60
CA MET A 1 59.00 56.72 6.54
C MET A 1 57.98 56.26 7.56
N ASN A 2 56.85 55.69 7.11
CA ASN A 2 55.97 54.75 7.82
C ASN A 2 54.68 54.59 7.00
N ILE A 3 54.67 53.58 6.13
CA ILE A 3 53.55 53.19 5.29
C ILE A 3 52.67 52.27 6.15
N LEU A 4 51.54 52.78 6.62
CA LEU A 4 50.53 52.00 7.33
C LEU A 4 49.78 51.14 6.29
N LYS A 5 50.17 49.87 6.15
CA LYS A 5 49.49 48.89 5.30
C LYS A 5 48.17 48.49 5.97
N SER A 6 47.04 48.97 5.46
CA SER A 6 45.73 48.44 5.82
C SER A 6 45.54 47.06 5.20
N LEU A 7 45.52 46.01 6.03
CA LEU A 7 44.97 44.71 5.64
C LEU A 7 43.44 44.82 5.63
N ILE A 8 42.84 44.83 4.45
CA ILE A 8 41.41 44.56 4.29
C ILE A 8 41.27 43.04 4.17
N VAL A 9 40.95 42.38 5.27
CA VAL A 9 40.44 41.00 5.25
C VAL A 9 38.94 41.10 4.97
N ALA A 10 38.55 40.92 3.71
CA ALA A 10 37.15 40.76 3.35
C ALA A 10 36.69 39.36 3.81
N LEU A 11 35.98 39.32 4.94
CA LEU A 11 35.32 38.12 5.44
C LEU A 11 34.08 37.87 4.57
N ILE A 12 34.19 36.98 3.59
CA ILE A 12 33.04 36.45 2.84
C ILE A 12 32.31 35.50 3.80
N ILE A 13 31.24 36.00 4.44
CA ILE A 13 30.29 35.15 5.15
C ILE A 13 29.41 34.50 4.09
N ALA A 14 29.71 33.25 3.73
CA ALA A 14 28.79 32.43 2.96
C ALA A 14 27.57 32.17 3.85
N ILE A 15 26.43 32.76 3.49
CA ILE A 15 25.14 32.42 4.09
C ILE A 15 24.81 31.02 3.61
N ILE A 16 25.15 30.01 4.41
CA ILE A 16 24.62 28.66 4.24
C ILE A 16 23.15 28.76 4.67
N ALA A 17 22.26 29.03 3.70
CA ALA A 17 20.84 28.81 3.94
C ALA A 17 20.67 27.32 4.27
N PRO A 18 19.97 26.95 5.35
CA PRO A 18 19.65 25.55 5.58
C PRO A 18 18.82 25.10 4.38
N THR A 19 19.39 24.27 3.52
CA THR A 19 18.60 23.47 2.59
C THR A 19 17.72 22.61 3.48
N GLN A 20 16.43 22.94 3.60
CA GLN A 20 15.49 22.03 4.24
C GLN A 20 15.49 20.77 3.39
N ALA A 21 16.16 19.74 3.88
CA ALA A 21 16.11 18.43 3.27
C ALA A 21 14.68 17.94 3.44
N GLN A 22 14.04 17.62 2.32
CA GLN A 22 12.71 17.05 2.31
C GLN A 22 12.66 15.83 3.22
N THR A 23 11.66 15.76 4.08
CA THR A 23 11.48 14.65 5.04
C THR A 23 10.48 13.63 4.53
N ALA A 24 10.54 12.40 5.06
CA ALA A 24 9.52 11.39 4.76
C ALA A 24 8.13 11.85 5.19
N ASP A 25 8.02 12.51 6.35
CA ASP A 25 6.77 13.08 6.86
C ASP A 25 6.17 14.07 5.85
N GLU A 26 6.95 15.00 5.29
CA GLU A 26 6.47 15.97 4.29
C GLU A 26 5.98 15.30 3.00
N ILE A 27 6.68 14.26 2.52
CA ILE A 27 6.27 13.50 1.31
C ILE A 27 4.93 12.82 1.57
N ILE A 28 4.79 12.15 2.72
CA ILE A 28 3.59 11.43 3.12
C ILE A 28 2.42 12.37 3.36
N ASP A 29 2.63 13.50 4.04
CA ASP A 29 1.59 14.48 4.30
C ASP A 29 1.09 15.10 2.99
N THR A 30 2.00 15.43 2.07
CA THR A 30 1.64 15.95 0.73
C THR A 30 0.87 14.91 -0.07
N TYR A 31 1.30 13.64 -0.04
CA TYR A 31 0.58 12.52 -0.65
C TYR A 31 -0.86 12.42 -0.13
N LEU A 32 -1.04 12.40 1.21
CA LEU A 32 -2.35 12.29 1.82
C LEU A 32 -3.21 13.52 1.52
N GLU A 33 -2.65 14.72 1.48
CA GLU A 33 -3.34 15.94 1.08
C GLU A 33 -3.82 15.86 -0.38
N ASN A 34 -2.92 15.53 -1.30
CA ASN A 34 -3.21 15.44 -2.75
C ASN A 34 -4.23 14.34 -3.08
N THR A 35 -4.33 13.30 -2.25
CA THR A 35 -5.27 12.20 -2.46
C THR A 35 -6.57 12.32 -1.68
N GLY A 36 -6.91 13.53 -1.22
CA GLY A 36 -8.21 13.85 -0.64
C GLY A 36 -8.19 14.20 0.86
N GLY A 37 -7.02 14.20 1.49
CA GLY A 37 -6.80 14.59 2.87
C GLY A 37 -6.98 13.44 3.87
N LYS A 38 -6.13 13.44 4.90
CA LYS A 38 -6.11 12.41 5.97
C LYS A 38 -7.48 12.17 6.60
N GLU A 39 -8.26 13.23 6.84
CA GLU A 39 -9.59 13.13 7.45
C GLU A 39 -10.63 12.43 6.56
N ASN A 40 -10.52 12.54 5.23
CA ASN A 40 -11.43 11.82 4.33
C ASN A 40 -11.03 10.36 4.21
N TRP A 41 -9.73 10.07 4.14
CA TRP A 41 -9.24 8.70 4.21
C TRP A 41 -9.71 8.00 5.50
N LYS A 42 -9.62 8.66 6.66
CA LYS A 42 -10.07 8.12 7.96
C LYS A 42 -11.57 7.80 8.04
N LYS A 43 -12.40 8.41 7.19
CA LYS A 43 -13.85 8.14 7.16
C LYS A 43 -14.19 6.83 6.44
N LEU A 44 -13.23 6.19 5.77
CA LEU A 44 -13.48 4.92 5.11
C LEU A 44 -13.77 3.83 6.14
N THR A 45 -14.94 3.21 5.98
CA THR A 45 -15.35 2.01 6.70
C THR A 45 -15.17 0.76 5.85
N GLY A 46 -15.05 0.93 4.53
CA GLY A 46 -14.71 -0.16 3.62
C GLY A 46 -14.62 0.30 2.17
N THR A 47 -14.13 -0.60 1.31
CA THR A 47 -14.06 -0.42 -0.14
C THR A 47 -14.50 -1.68 -0.85
N LYS A 48 -15.11 -1.50 -2.03
CA LYS A 48 -15.35 -2.57 -3.01
C LYS A 48 -14.73 -2.13 -4.33
N MET A 49 -13.78 -2.90 -4.83
CA MET A 49 -13.14 -2.66 -6.12
C MET A 49 -13.57 -3.75 -7.10
N VAL A 50 -14.19 -3.36 -8.20
CA VAL A 50 -14.47 -4.25 -9.34
C VAL A 50 -13.30 -4.12 -10.30
N ALA A 51 -12.61 -5.23 -10.55
CA ALA A 51 -11.38 -5.27 -11.34
C ALA A 51 -11.38 -6.44 -12.33
N GLN A 52 -10.39 -6.44 -13.20
CA GLN A 52 -10.08 -7.54 -14.11
C GLN A 52 -8.60 -7.84 -14.04
N VAL A 53 -8.25 -9.12 -13.93
CA VAL A 53 -6.88 -9.60 -13.93
C VAL A 53 -6.62 -10.38 -15.21
N ASN A 54 -5.49 -10.14 -15.87
CA ASN A 54 -5.09 -10.92 -17.03
C ASN A 54 -4.04 -11.96 -16.64
N GLN A 55 -4.44 -13.22 -16.62
CA GLN A 55 -3.56 -14.35 -16.34
C GLN A 55 -3.35 -15.17 -17.60
N GLY A 56 -2.20 -15.00 -18.26
CA GLY A 56 -1.82 -15.80 -19.44
C GLY A 56 -2.75 -15.63 -20.64
N GLY A 57 -3.36 -14.46 -20.81
CA GLY A 57 -4.34 -14.17 -21.87
C GLY A 57 -5.79 -14.42 -21.48
N MET A 58 -6.05 -15.01 -20.30
CA MET A 58 -7.38 -15.16 -19.75
C MET A 58 -7.71 -13.96 -18.85
N VAL A 59 -8.78 -13.24 -19.18
CA VAL A 59 -9.31 -12.14 -18.36
C VAL A 59 -10.25 -12.72 -17.31
N ILE A 60 -9.91 -12.54 -16.03
CA ILE A 60 -10.68 -13.00 -14.88
C ILE A 60 -11.30 -11.77 -14.21
N PRO A 61 -12.63 -11.64 -14.16
CA PRO A 61 -13.29 -10.65 -13.33
C PRO A 61 -13.01 -10.92 -11.84
N VAL A 62 -12.64 -9.87 -11.12
CA VAL A 62 -12.30 -9.91 -9.70
C VAL A 62 -13.08 -8.82 -8.96
N THR A 63 -13.59 -9.11 -7.78
CA THR A 63 -14.10 -8.11 -6.84
C THR A 63 -13.33 -8.21 -5.54
N ILE A 64 -12.71 -7.11 -5.12
CA ILE A 64 -11.92 -7.01 -3.90
C ILE A 64 -12.73 -6.21 -2.88
N TYR A 65 -12.84 -6.73 -1.67
CA TYR A 65 -13.49 -6.08 -0.55
C TYR A 65 -12.46 -5.84 0.56
N SER A 66 -12.54 -4.68 1.19
CA SER A 66 -11.75 -4.37 2.39
C SER A 66 -12.62 -3.59 3.39
N GLY A 67 -12.48 -3.90 4.67
CA GLY A 67 -13.25 -3.30 5.77
C GLY A 67 -12.34 -2.74 6.86
N ASN A 68 -12.86 -1.77 7.61
CA ASN A 68 -12.11 -1.08 8.66
C ASN A 68 -11.89 -1.88 9.95
N LYS A 69 -12.43 -3.10 10.06
CA LYS A 69 -12.09 -4.02 11.16
C LYS A 69 -11.10 -5.09 10.69
N GLY A 70 -10.48 -4.88 9.53
CA GLY A 70 -9.55 -5.81 8.92
C GLY A 70 -10.20 -6.81 7.97
N GLU A 71 -11.52 -6.77 7.78
CA GLU A 71 -12.17 -7.74 6.90
C GLU A 71 -11.67 -7.59 5.45
N GLN A 72 -11.37 -8.71 4.79
CA GLN A 72 -10.94 -8.72 3.39
C GLN A 72 -11.54 -9.89 2.64
N ALA A 73 -11.89 -9.69 1.38
CA ALA A 73 -12.27 -10.79 0.49
C ALA A 73 -11.86 -10.52 -0.95
N VAL A 74 -11.43 -11.57 -1.65
CA VAL A 74 -11.23 -11.56 -3.09
C VAL A 74 -12.19 -12.58 -3.68
N VAL A 75 -13.13 -12.09 -4.48
CA VAL A 75 -14.12 -12.89 -5.20
C VAL A 75 -13.76 -12.87 -6.68
N ILE A 76 -13.74 -14.03 -7.32
CA ILE A 76 -13.42 -14.14 -8.75
C ILE A 76 -14.55 -14.82 -9.51
N GLU A 77 -14.61 -14.58 -10.82
CA GLU A 77 -15.48 -15.30 -11.73
C GLU A 77 -14.66 -16.18 -12.68
N LEU A 78 -14.84 -17.50 -12.59
CA LEU A 78 -14.20 -18.47 -13.46
C LEU A 78 -15.25 -19.33 -14.14
N GLN A 79 -15.20 -19.38 -15.48
CA GLN A 79 -16.14 -20.18 -16.30
C GLN A 79 -17.62 -19.90 -15.97
N GLY A 80 -17.98 -18.64 -15.72
CA GLY A 80 -19.35 -18.23 -15.38
C GLY A 80 -19.79 -18.60 -13.97
N LYS A 81 -18.86 -18.99 -13.09
CA LYS A 81 -19.11 -19.26 -11.67
C LYS A 81 -18.37 -18.27 -10.80
N THR A 82 -19.10 -17.66 -9.88
CA THR A 82 -18.54 -16.82 -8.82
C THR A 82 -18.01 -17.68 -7.68
N MET A 83 -16.82 -17.37 -7.19
CA MET A 83 -16.23 -18.03 -6.02
C MET A 83 -15.33 -17.09 -5.23
N THR A 84 -15.30 -17.25 -3.92
CA THR A 84 -14.36 -16.56 -3.04
C THR A 84 -12.99 -17.23 -3.17
N GLN A 85 -12.01 -16.52 -3.73
CA GLN A 85 -10.64 -17.01 -3.79
C GLN A 85 -10.00 -17.00 -2.39
N PHE A 86 -10.22 -15.92 -1.65
CA PHE A 86 -9.66 -15.68 -0.32
C PHE A 86 -10.63 -14.82 0.48
N ALA A 87 -10.74 -15.06 1.78
CA ALA A 87 -11.44 -14.19 2.70
C ALA A 87 -10.85 -14.25 4.12
N PHE A 88 -11.03 -13.14 4.83
CA PHE A 88 -10.63 -12.95 6.21
C PHE A 88 -11.68 -12.09 6.93
N ASP A 89 -12.16 -12.57 8.09
CA ASP A 89 -13.23 -11.92 8.86
C ASP A 89 -12.72 -11.11 10.07
N GLY A 90 -11.41 -10.88 10.17
CA GLY A 90 -10.75 -10.29 11.33
C GLY A 90 -10.14 -11.34 12.27
N GLU A 91 -10.57 -12.60 12.19
CA GLU A 91 -10.11 -13.67 13.07
C GLU A 91 -9.70 -14.94 12.33
N THR A 92 -10.49 -15.36 11.35
CA THR A 92 -10.33 -16.56 10.55
C THR A 92 -10.00 -16.19 9.12
N MET A 93 -8.88 -16.70 8.63
CA MET A 93 -8.50 -16.63 7.24
C MET A 93 -8.79 -17.94 6.53
N TRP A 94 -9.31 -17.88 5.31
CA TRP A 94 -9.53 -19.04 4.46
C TRP A 94 -9.42 -18.71 2.98
N SER A 95 -9.20 -19.74 2.17
CA SER A 95 -9.15 -19.65 0.71
C SER A 95 -9.84 -20.83 0.07
N THR A 96 -10.21 -20.70 -1.20
CA THR A 96 -10.70 -21.85 -1.97
C THR A 96 -9.53 -22.56 -2.63
N ASN A 97 -9.38 -23.86 -2.34
CA ASN A 97 -8.46 -24.73 -3.05
C ASN A 97 -9.00 -25.03 -4.45
N PHE A 98 -8.36 -24.50 -5.49
CA PHE A 98 -8.83 -24.64 -6.88
C PHE A 98 -8.80 -26.07 -7.42
N MET A 99 -8.02 -26.98 -6.82
CA MET A 99 -7.98 -28.39 -7.24
C MET A 99 -9.16 -29.18 -6.68
N THR A 100 -9.52 -28.92 -5.42
CA THR A 100 -10.61 -29.64 -4.73
C THR A 100 -11.94 -28.89 -4.78
N MET A 101 -11.91 -27.60 -5.14
CA MET A 101 -13.02 -26.64 -5.08
C MET A 101 -13.64 -26.52 -3.69
N LYS A 102 -12.83 -26.71 -2.63
CA LYS A 102 -13.26 -26.61 -1.23
C LYS A 102 -12.63 -25.41 -0.54
N ALA A 103 -13.36 -24.84 0.43
CA ALA A 103 -12.82 -23.84 1.33
C ALA A 103 -11.89 -24.50 2.35
N GLU A 104 -10.70 -23.93 2.54
CA GLU A 104 -9.67 -24.41 3.45
C GLU A 104 -9.22 -23.24 4.33
N LYS A 105 -9.18 -23.46 5.66
CA LYS A 105 -8.63 -22.46 6.58
C LYS A 105 -7.12 -22.35 6.38
N SER A 106 -6.62 -21.13 6.40
CA SER A 106 -5.18 -20.89 6.42
C SER A 106 -4.58 -21.36 7.74
N ASP A 107 -3.27 -21.62 7.73
CA ASP A 107 -2.53 -21.92 8.94
C ASP A 107 -2.48 -20.70 9.89
N LYS A 108 -2.02 -20.94 11.11
CA LYS A 108 -1.98 -19.92 12.17
C LYS A 108 -1.00 -18.78 11.83
N GLU A 109 0.17 -19.07 11.29
CA GLU A 109 1.18 -18.04 10.97
C GLU A 109 0.63 -17.09 9.91
N THR A 110 0.07 -17.64 8.83
CA THR A 110 -0.56 -16.85 7.77
C THR A 110 -1.72 -16.00 8.30
N THR A 111 -2.56 -16.57 9.16
CA THR A 111 -3.70 -15.85 9.77
C THR A 111 -3.24 -14.74 10.72
N ASP A 112 -2.23 -14.99 11.55
CA ASP A 112 -1.68 -14.00 12.47
C ASP A 112 -1.02 -12.84 11.71
N ASN A 113 -0.31 -13.12 10.61
CA ASN A 113 0.25 -12.07 9.76
C ASN A 113 -0.84 -11.22 9.09
N MET A 114 -1.95 -11.82 8.65
CA MET A 114 -3.10 -11.08 8.09
C MET A 114 -3.76 -10.16 9.12
N LYS A 115 -3.80 -10.58 10.40
CA LYS A 115 -4.26 -9.72 11.50
C LYS A 115 -3.39 -8.47 11.67
N LEU A 116 -2.08 -8.59 11.50
CA LEU A 116 -1.18 -7.44 11.54
C LEU A 116 -1.47 -6.47 10.39
N SER A 117 -1.57 -6.97 9.15
CA SER A 117 -1.85 -6.12 7.99
C SER A 117 -3.24 -5.48 8.00
N SER A 118 -4.14 -5.94 8.87
CA SER A 118 -5.44 -5.29 9.08
C SER A 118 -5.32 -3.89 9.66
N ASN A 119 -4.20 -3.57 10.33
CA ASN A 119 -3.91 -2.24 10.85
C ASN A 119 -3.62 -1.22 9.74
N ASP A 120 -3.41 -1.67 8.49
CA ASP A 120 -3.00 -0.83 7.38
C ASP A 120 -4.15 -0.19 6.64
N PHE A 121 -5.37 -0.67 6.84
CA PHE A 121 -6.54 -0.04 6.25
C PHE A 121 -6.83 1.31 6.93
N PRO A 122 -7.23 2.36 6.19
CA PRO A 122 -7.35 2.42 4.73
C PRO A 122 -6.04 2.80 4.02
N ASN A 123 -5.03 3.23 4.77
CA ASN A 123 -3.71 3.54 4.27
C ASN A 123 -2.67 3.35 5.39
N PRO A 124 -1.53 2.67 5.15
CA PRO A 124 -0.56 2.36 6.19
C PRO A 124 0.09 3.62 6.81
N PHE A 125 0.12 4.73 6.07
CA PHE A 125 0.68 5.99 6.55
C PHE A 125 -0.24 6.77 7.49
N ILE A 126 -1.53 6.43 7.57
CA ILE A 126 -2.45 7.10 8.49
C ILE A 126 -2.12 6.68 9.91
N ASP A 127 -1.76 7.67 10.72
CA ASP A 127 -1.39 7.50 12.13
C ASP A 127 -0.29 6.44 12.34
N TYR A 128 0.62 6.30 11.36
CA TYR A 128 1.65 5.26 11.35
C TYR A 128 2.50 5.25 12.64
N LYS A 129 2.77 6.42 13.23
CA LYS A 129 3.49 6.56 14.51
C LYS A 129 2.75 5.91 15.68
N GLU A 130 1.41 5.97 15.70
CA GLU A 130 0.57 5.36 16.74
C GLU A 130 0.53 3.83 16.60
N LYS A 131 0.69 3.32 15.37
CA LYS A 131 0.87 1.89 15.06
C LYS A 131 2.28 1.37 15.38
N GLY A 132 3.19 2.26 15.75
CA GLY A 132 4.60 1.91 16.01
C GLY A 132 5.45 1.75 14.74
N TYR A 133 4.98 2.24 13.59
CA TYR A 133 5.72 2.18 12.33
C TYR A 133 6.74 3.29 12.26
N THR A 134 7.76 3.08 11.43
CA THR A 134 8.75 4.11 11.12
C THR A 134 8.84 4.34 9.63
N VAL A 135 9.18 5.58 9.26
CA VAL A 135 9.40 5.98 7.87
C VAL A 135 10.76 6.65 7.73
N GLU A 136 11.43 6.38 6.63
CA GLU A 136 12.74 6.95 6.31
C GLU A 136 12.79 7.37 4.86
N TYR A 137 13.18 8.61 4.58
CA TYR A 137 13.41 9.10 3.22
C TYR A 137 14.83 8.76 2.79
N LEU A 138 14.97 7.99 1.71
CA LEU A 138 16.23 7.44 1.22
C LEU A 138 16.78 8.19 0.01
N GLY A 139 16.20 9.34 -0.34
CA GLY A 139 16.60 10.13 -1.49
C GLY A 139 15.73 9.89 -2.73
N LYS A 140 16.16 10.50 -3.83
CA LYS A 140 15.49 10.36 -5.12
C LYS A 140 16.06 9.19 -5.91
N GLU A 141 15.19 8.50 -6.64
CA GLU A 141 15.54 7.43 -7.58
C GLU A 141 14.63 7.50 -8.82
N THR A 142 15.12 7.08 -9.98
CA THR A 142 14.26 6.92 -11.17
C THR A 142 13.68 5.52 -11.20
N LYS A 143 12.34 5.42 -11.19
CA LYS A 143 11.58 4.15 -11.26
C LYS A 143 10.43 4.33 -12.25
N GLU A 144 10.11 3.28 -13.01
CA GLU A 144 9.03 3.32 -14.01
C GLU A 144 9.10 4.54 -14.97
N GLY A 145 10.31 5.05 -15.25
CA GLY A 145 10.53 6.20 -16.13
C GLY A 145 10.26 7.58 -15.50
N ALA A 146 9.92 7.67 -14.21
CA ALA A 146 9.70 8.91 -13.49
C ALA A 146 10.76 9.12 -12.39
N GLU A 147 11.07 10.38 -12.06
CA GLU A 147 11.79 10.70 -10.83
C GLU A 147 10.86 10.47 -9.63
N THR A 148 11.36 9.80 -8.59
CA THR A 148 10.57 9.44 -7.42
C THR A 148 11.32 9.73 -6.12
N PHE A 149 10.57 10.00 -5.06
CA PHE A 149 11.05 9.95 -3.69
C PHE A 149 10.95 8.52 -3.16
N LYS A 150 12.07 7.95 -2.73
CA LYS A 150 12.09 6.64 -2.09
C LYS A 150 11.87 6.77 -0.59
N VAL A 151 10.76 6.25 -0.09
CA VAL A 151 10.44 6.21 1.33
C VAL A 151 10.37 4.75 1.79
N GLN A 152 11.18 4.40 2.77
CA GLN A 152 11.06 3.13 3.47
C GLN A 152 9.98 3.24 4.53
N LEU A 153 9.09 2.25 4.59
CA LEU A 153 8.13 2.03 5.66
C LEU A 153 8.51 0.72 6.37
N THR A 154 8.72 0.77 7.68
CA THR A 154 8.94 -0.40 8.52
C THR A 154 7.75 -0.59 9.45
N MET A 155 7.11 -1.76 9.35
CA MET A 155 5.82 -2.07 10.00
C MET A 155 6.02 -3.13 11.09
N GLU A 156 4.95 -3.69 11.67
CA GLU A 156 5.09 -4.75 12.67
C GLU A 156 5.89 -5.94 12.11
N PRO A 157 6.65 -6.63 12.98
CA PRO A 157 7.27 -7.89 12.61
C PRO A 157 6.21 -8.93 12.21
N VAL A 158 6.45 -9.60 11.09
CA VAL A 158 5.67 -10.75 10.63
C VAL A 158 6.49 -12.03 10.84
N SER A 159 5.82 -13.16 11.07
CA SER A 159 6.48 -14.46 11.18
C SER A 159 6.55 -15.13 9.81
N VAL A 160 7.73 -15.54 9.38
CA VAL A 160 7.93 -16.33 8.16
C VAL A 160 8.71 -17.57 8.52
N ASN A 161 8.10 -18.74 8.36
CA ASN A 161 8.68 -20.03 8.76
C ASN A 161 9.09 -20.05 10.25
N GLY A 162 8.29 -19.42 11.11
CA GLY A 162 8.53 -19.28 12.54
C GLY A 162 9.62 -18.28 12.94
N VAL A 163 10.15 -17.50 12.00
CA VAL A 163 11.12 -16.44 12.26
C VAL A 163 10.45 -15.09 12.12
N GLU A 164 10.43 -14.32 13.21
CA GLU A 164 9.94 -12.95 13.20
C GLU A 164 10.95 -12.02 12.53
N SER A 165 10.48 -11.20 11.59
CA SER A 165 11.27 -10.14 10.98
C SER A 165 10.40 -8.94 10.64
N PRO A 166 10.93 -7.70 10.68
CA PRO A 166 10.18 -6.52 10.28
C PRO A 166 9.66 -6.66 8.84
N SER A 167 8.40 -6.30 8.62
CA SER A 167 7.89 -6.10 7.26
C SER A 167 8.40 -4.75 6.75
N ILE A 168 9.20 -4.77 5.68
CA ILE A 168 9.79 -3.57 5.08
C ILE A 168 9.20 -3.39 3.68
N SER A 169 8.64 -2.20 3.45
CA SER A 169 8.16 -1.77 2.14
C SER A 169 8.86 -0.49 1.71
N TYR A 170 9.23 -0.40 0.44
CA TYR A 170 9.75 0.81 -0.19
C TYR A 170 8.68 1.39 -1.10
N TYR A 171 8.22 2.59 -0.77
CA TYR A 171 7.29 3.37 -1.57
C TYR A 171 8.08 4.35 -2.43
N TYR A 172 7.73 4.37 -3.71
CA TYR A 172 8.31 5.28 -4.70
C TYR A 172 7.24 6.27 -5.13
N PHE A 173 7.23 7.44 -4.48
CA PHE A 173 6.30 8.52 -4.76
C PHE A 173 6.82 9.34 -5.93
N GLU A 174 6.06 9.51 -7.01
CA GLU A 174 6.49 10.41 -8.08
C GLU A 174 6.52 11.87 -7.59
N THR A 175 7.38 12.69 -8.19
CA THR A 175 7.72 14.01 -7.64
C THR A 175 6.75 15.13 -8.02
N GLU A 176 5.79 14.89 -8.92
CA GLU A 176 4.83 15.89 -9.40
C GLU A 176 3.55 15.91 -8.55
N ASN A 177 2.93 14.76 -8.31
CA ASN A 177 1.66 14.63 -7.57
C ASN A 177 1.80 13.90 -6.23
N TYR A 178 3.01 13.43 -5.88
CA TYR A 178 3.31 12.73 -4.63
C TYR A 178 2.53 11.43 -4.47
N VAL A 179 2.07 10.79 -5.54
CA VAL A 179 1.41 9.48 -5.45
C VAL A 179 2.41 8.34 -5.64
N PRO A 180 2.25 7.20 -4.93
CA PRO A 180 3.15 6.08 -5.13
C PRO A 180 2.92 5.43 -6.50
N ILE A 181 3.97 5.24 -7.28
CA ILE A 181 3.88 4.55 -8.60
C ILE A 181 4.46 3.13 -8.55
N LEU A 182 5.22 2.83 -7.50
CA LEU A 182 5.79 1.52 -7.23
C LEU A 182 5.89 1.31 -5.71
N ILE A 183 5.52 0.11 -5.27
CA ILE A 183 5.79 -0.41 -3.93
C ILE A 183 6.62 -1.67 -4.09
N GLU A 184 7.75 -1.77 -3.40
CA GLU A 184 8.55 -3.00 -3.30
C GLU A 184 8.52 -3.48 -1.85
N THR A 185 8.01 -4.68 -1.61
CA THR A 185 7.90 -5.27 -0.26
C THR A 185 8.78 -6.50 -0.17
N THR A 186 9.55 -6.58 0.92
CA THR A 186 10.36 -7.76 1.27
C THR A 186 9.85 -8.34 2.59
N GLN A 187 9.46 -9.62 2.58
CA GLN A 187 9.07 -10.37 3.77
C GLN A 187 9.80 -11.72 3.75
N GLY A 188 10.77 -11.90 4.67
CA GLY A 188 11.72 -13.01 4.58
C GLY A 188 12.45 -13.02 3.23
N ASP A 189 12.44 -14.17 2.54
CA ASP A 189 13.03 -14.31 1.20
C ASP A 189 12.09 -13.86 0.07
N ASN A 190 10.81 -13.58 0.38
CA ASN A 190 9.82 -13.20 -0.61
C ASN A 190 9.93 -11.72 -0.93
N LYS A 191 10.15 -11.42 -2.22
CA LYS A 191 10.12 -10.06 -2.77
C LYS A 191 8.92 -9.93 -3.69
N THR A 192 8.12 -8.91 -3.44
CA THR A 192 6.96 -8.58 -4.28
C THR A 192 7.05 -7.11 -4.67
N SER A 193 6.47 -6.79 -5.82
CA SER A 193 6.31 -5.40 -6.24
C SER A 193 4.93 -5.17 -6.80
N ILE A 194 4.43 -3.96 -6.58
CA ILE A 194 3.16 -3.47 -7.10
C ILE A 194 3.43 -2.15 -7.81
N THR A 195 3.20 -2.09 -9.12
CA THR A 195 3.15 -0.81 -9.84
C THR A 195 1.73 -0.27 -9.83
N MET A 196 1.61 1.05 -9.84
CA MET A 196 0.33 1.77 -9.77
C MET A 196 0.38 2.96 -10.72
N SER A 197 -0.73 3.20 -11.40
CA SER A 197 -0.88 4.28 -12.38
C SER A 197 -2.36 4.59 -12.57
N ASP A 198 -2.64 5.62 -13.39
CA ASP A 198 -4.00 6.06 -13.71
C ASP A 198 -4.80 6.39 -12.43
N TYR A 199 -4.28 7.33 -11.64
CA TYR A 199 -4.96 7.79 -10.44
C TYR A 199 -6.21 8.57 -10.80
N GLN A 200 -7.36 8.13 -10.31
CA GLN A 200 -8.66 8.77 -10.56
C GLN A 200 -9.37 9.08 -9.24
N GLU A 201 -10.19 10.12 -9.27
CA GLU A 201 -11.01 10.54 -8.14
C GLU A 201 -12.24 9.64 -7.97
N VAL A 202 -12.52 9.24 -6.72
CA VAL A 202 -13.68 8.50 -6.27
C VAL A 202 -14.18 9.16 -4.99
N ASP A 203 -15.31 9.84 -5.06
CA ASP A 203 -15.93 10.60 -3.97
C ASP A 203 -14.94 11.44 -3.13
N GLY A 204 -14.03 12.16 -3.80
CA GLY A 204 -13.06 13.07 -3.18
C GLY A 204 -11.77 12.39 -2.67
N LEU A 205 -11.56 11.10 -2.94
CA LEU A 205 -10.30 10.40 -2.70
C LEU A 205 -9.70 9.94 -4.03
N TYR A 206 -8.38 9.87 -4.15
CA TYR A 206 -7.70 9.41 -5.38
C TYR A 206 -7.14 8.00 -5.21
N PHE A 207 -7.46 7.11 -6.16
CA PHE A 207 -7.03 5.71 -6.19
C PHE A 207 -6.39 5.37 -7.53
N PRO A 208 -5.41 4.44 -7.58
CA PRO A 208 -4.92 3.94 -8.85
C PRO A 208 -5.99 3.05 -9.51
N PHE A 209 -6.25 3.25 -10.80
CA PHE A 209 -7.15 2.39 -11.58
C PHE A 209 -6.40 1.34 -12.41
N SER A 210 -5.07 1.47 -12.51
CA SER A 210 -4.19 0.50 -13.15
C SER A 210 -3.10 0.07 -12.19
N MET A 211 -3.07 -1.22 -11.87
CA MET A 211 -2.07 -1.81 -10.98
C MET A 211 -1.42 -3.02 -11.66
N SER A 212 -0.24 -3.42 -11.19
CA SER A 212 0.33 -4.71 -11.57
C SER A 212 1.11 -5.31 -10.41
N GLN A 213 0.81 -6.56 -10.04
CA GLN A 213 1.64 -7.31 -9.10
C GLN A 213 2.64 -8.15 -9.91
N GLY A 214 3.90 -7.72 -9.95
CA GLY A 214 4.88 -8.27 -10.90
C GLY A 214 4.34 -8.23 -12.34
N PRO A 215 4.31 -9.36 -13.08
CA PRO A 215 3.83 -9.41 -14.47
C PRO A 215 2.30 -9.56 -14.60
N GLN A 216 1.54 -9.50 -13.51
CA GLN A 216 0.08 -9.69 -13.51
C GLN A 216 -0.63 -8.33 -13.46
N PRO A 217 -1.11 -7.79 -14.60
CA PRO A 217 -1.84 -6.55 -14.61
C PRO A 217 -3.25 -6.72 -14.02
N ILE A 218 -3.66 -5.70 -13.27
CA ILE A 218 -4.94 -5.58 -12.59
C ILE A 218 -5.54 -4.24 -13.04
N GLU A 219 -6.63 -4.30 -13.79
CA GLU A 219 -7.35 -3.12 -14.23
C GLU A 219 -8.61 -2.95 -13.37
N ILE A 220 -8.69 -1.86 -12.62
CA ILE A 220 -9.85 -1.51 -11.81
C ILE A 220 -10.85 -0.78 -12.71
N LYS A 221 -12.10 -1.25 -12.69
CA LYS A 221 -13.22 -0.72 -13.47
C LYS A 221 -14.10 0.21 -12.64
N GLU A 222 -14.20 -0.07 -11.35
CA GLU A 222 -15.06 0.67 -10.43
C GLU A 222 -14.55 0.53 -9.01
N ILE A 223 -14.64 1.60 -8.23
CA ILE A 223 -14.43 1.59 -6.79
C ILE A 223 -15.67 2.18 -6.14
N VAL A 224 -16.21 1.47 -5.16
CA VAL A 224 -17.32 1.93 -4.31
C VAL A 224 -16.78 2.09 -2.89
N LEU A 225 -16.92 3.28 -2.34
CA LEU A 225 -16.51 3.60 -0.96
C LEU A 225 -17.66 3.36 0.01
N ASN A 226 -17.33 2.86 1.19
CA ASN A 226 -18.28 2.53 2.25
C ASN A 226 -19.47 1.68 1.78
N PRO A 227 -19.25 0.62 0.97
CA PRO A 227 -20.34 -0.20 0.47
C PRO A 227 -21.04 -0.93 1.62
N GLU A 228 -22.31 -1.26 1.43
CA GLU A 228 -22.95 -2.28 2.25
C GLU A 228 -22.33 -3.64 1.90
N ILE A 229 -21.69 -4.28 2.88
CA ILE A 229 -21.05 -5.59 2.71
C ILE A 229 -21.83 -6.62 3.51
N GLU A 230 -22.23 -7.71 2.87
CA GLU A 230 -22.88 -8.83 3.53
C GLU A 230 -21.91 -9.49 4.52
N ALA A 231 -22.29 -9.59 5.80
CA ALA A 231 -21.44 -10.17 6.84
C ALA A 231 -21.00 -11.62 6.54
N GLY A 232 -21.81 -12.37 5.78
CA GLY A 232 -21.50 -13.74 5.38
C GLY A 232 -20.40 -13.86 4.32
N LEU A 233 -19.99 -12.75 3.68
CA LEU A 233 -18.98 -12.76 2.62
C LEU A 233 -17.61 -13.23 3.12
N PHE A 234 -17.26 -12.83 4.34
CA PHE A 234 -15.95 -13.08 4.94
C PHE A 234 -15.89 -14.40 5.71
N ALA A 235 -17.05 -14.87 6.18
CA ALA A 235 -17.14 -16.01 7.07
C ALA A 235 -16.73 -17.32 6.37
N PHE A 236 -16.04 -18.19 7.12
CA PHE A 236 -15.77 -19.55 6.66
C PHE A 236 -17.10 -20.29 6.39
N PRO A 237 -17.31 -20.88 5.20
CA PRO A 237 -18.57 -21.52 4.87
C PRO A 237 -18.80 -22.78 5.72
N ALA A 238 -20.04 -22.99 6.16
CA ALA A 238 -20.42 -24.25 6.81
C ALA A 238 -20.27 -25.42 5.82
N GLU A 239 -19.77 -26.57 6.29
CA GLU A 239 -19.73 -27.79 5.50
C GLU A 239 -21.16 -28.17 5.07
N LYS A 240 -21.34 -28.41 3.77
CA LYS A 240 -22.60 -28.93 3.19
C LYS A 240 -22.60 -30.45 3.17
#